data_AF-A0AAJ6GGM8-F1
#
_entry.id   AF-A0AAJ6GGM8-F1
#
_cell.length_a   1.000
_cell.length_b   1.000
_cell.length_c   1.000
_cell.angle_alpha   90.00
_cell.angle_beta   90.00
_cell.angle_gamma   90.00
#
_symmetry.space_group_name_H-M   'P 1'
#
loop_
_entity.id
_entity.type
_entity.pdbx_description
1 polymer ?
#
loop_
_entity_poly.entity_id
_entity_poly.type
_entity_poly.pdbx_seq_one_letter_code
_entity_poly.pdbx_strand_id
1 'polypeptide(L)' 'MSLLKDIFGRKKKKLTCSICGNKIENDFKTKYLKINGCLELATVHYECDKKLNNLEKSIKGE' A
#
# COMPACT_ATOMS: atom_id res chain seq x y z
N MET A 1 -13.68 -21.20 -25.89
CA MET A 1 -13.13 -20.41 -24.77
C MET A 1 -14.28 -19.68 -24.09
N SER A 2 -14.39 -19.75 -22.77
CA SER A 2 -15.56 -19.29 -22.01
C SER A 2 -15.54 -17.76 -21.83
N LEU A 3 -16.60 -17.08 -22.26
CA LEU A 3 -16.88 -15.64 -22.07
C LEU A 3 -16.67 -15.18 -20.61
N LEU A 4 -16.90 -16.08 -19.64
CA LEU A 4 -16.71 -15.81 -18.22
C LEU A 4 -15.23 -15.59 -17.86
N LYS A 5 -14.30 -16.31 -18.51
CA LYS A 5 -12.85 -16.08 -18.31
C LYS A 5 -12.41 -14.72 -18.82
N ASP A 6 -13.06 -14.15 -19.84
CA ASP A 6 -12.73 -12.80 -20.33
C ASP A 6 -13.31 -11.70 -19.45
N ILE A 7 -14.47 -11.92 -18.82
CA ILE A 7 -15.08 -10.96 -17.89
C ILE A 7 -14.32 -10.94 -16.55
N PHE A 8 -13.99 -12.10 -15.99
CA PHE A 8 -13.31 -12.23 -14.70
C PHE A 8 -11.78 -12.29 -14.80
N GLY A 9 -11.22 -12.55 -15.98
CA GLY A 9 -9.77 -12.55 -16.23
C GLY A 9 -9.19 -11.15 -16.46
N ARG A 10 -10.03 -10.13 -16.66
CA ARG A 10 -9.59 -8.75 -16.87
C ARG A 10 -9.18 -8.11 -15.54
N LYS A 11 -7.88 -8.21 -15.29
CA LYS A 11 -7.09 -7.47 -14.29
C LYS A 11 -7.44 -7.80 -12.84
N LYS A 12 -6.70 -8.77 -12.26
CA LYS A 12 -6.42 -8.73 -10.82
C LYS A 12 -5.80 -7.35 -10.53
N LYS A 13 -6.55 -6.47 -9.85
CA LYS A 13 -5.99 -5.22 -9.33
C LYS A 13 -4.80 -5.61 -8.46
N LYS A 14 -3.60 -5.35 -8.95
CA LYS A 14 -2.38 -5.61 -8.19
C LYS A 14 -2.36 -4.57 -7.08
N LEU A 15 -2.40 -5.01 -5.83
CA LEU A 15 -2.15 -4.12 -4.70
C LEU A 15 -0.72 -3.59 -4.82
N THR A 16 -0.57 -2.29 -4.67
CA THR A 16 0.72 -1.58 -4.72
C THR A 16 0.90 -0.81 -3.42
N CYS A 17 2.12 -0.82 -2.89
CA CYS A 17 2.43 -0.06 -1.69
C CYS A 17 2.52 1.44 -2.03
N SER A 18 1.77 2.27 -1.30
CA SER A 18 1.77 3.73 -1.50
C SER A 18 3.07 4.43 -1.10
N ILE A 19 3.99 3.74 -0.39
CA ILE A 19 5.28 4.30 0.03
C ILE A 19 6.36 4.02 -1.02
N CYS A 20 6.54 2.76 -1.44
CA CYS A 20 7.62 2.38 -2.34
C CYS A 20 7.18 2.14 -3.80
N GLY A 21 5.88 2.17 -4.09
CA GLY A 21 5.31 1.93 -5.42
C GLY A 21 5.32 0.48 -5.88
N ASN A 22 6.05 -0.41 -5.18
CA ASN A 22 6.18 -1.81 -5.53
C ASN A 22 4.89 -2.59 -5.25
N LYS A 23 4.71 -3.68 -5.99
CA LYS A 23 3.60 -4.61 -5.81
C LYS A 23 3.65 -5.26 -4.42
N ILE A 24 2.48 -5.43 -3.82
CA ILE A 24 2.27 -6.19 -2.59
C ILE A 24 1.94 -7.63 -3.01
N GLU A 25 2.83 -8.56 -2.69
CA GLU A 25 2.64 -10.00 -2.91
C GLU A 25 2.48 -10.78 -1.60
N ASN A 26 2.86 -10.16 -0.48
CA ASN A 26 2.83 -10.73 0.87
C ASN A 26 1.93 -9.88 1.79
N ASP A 27 2.02 -10.10 3.10
CA ASP A 27 1.28 -9.36 4.12
C ASP A 27 1.47 -7.84 4.00
N PHE A 28 0.35 -7.14 4.21
CA PHE A 28 0.28 -5.69 4.15
C PHE A 28 -0.54 -5.15 5.31
N LYS A 29 -0.42 -3.83 5.50
CA LYS A 29 -1.23 -3.08 6.44
C LYS A 29 -1.89 -1.93 5.72
N THR A 30 -3.06 -1.53 6.20
CA THR A 30 -3.71 -0.30 5.79
C THR A 30 -3.46 0.78 6.84
N LYS A 31 -3.09 1.98 6.40
CA LYS A 31 -2.84 3.14 7.27
C LYS A 31 -3.35 4.39 6.59
N TYR A 32 -3.87 5.32 7.37
CA TYR A 32 -4.18 6.66 6.88
C TYR A 32 -2.89 7.44 6.69
N LEU A 33 -2.61 7.86 5.46
CA LEU A 33 -1.47 8.70 5.11
C LEU A 33 -1.97 10.05 4.61
N LYS A 34 -1.27 11.12 4.96
CA LYS A 34 -1.55 12.44 4.40
C LYS A 34 -0.77 12.60 3.10
N ILE A 35 -1.45 12.36 1.97
CA ILE A 35 -0.88 12.44 0.63
C ILE A 35 -1.45 13.70 -0.04
N ASN A 36 -0.57 14.58 -0.54
CA ASN A 36 -0.97 15.85 -1.17
C ASN A 36 -1.93 16.70 -0.31
N GLY A 37 -1.78 16.64 1.02
CA GLY A 37 -2.64 17.37 1.95
C GLY A 37 -3.96 16.68 2.32
N CYS A 38 -4.35 15.63 1.61
CA CYS A 38 -5.56 14.83 1.88
C CYS A 38 -5.23 13.59 2.72
N LEU A 39 -6.15 13.21 3.62
CA LEU A 39 -6.03 11.98 4.39
C LEU A 39 -6.62 10.83 3.56
N GLU A 40 -5.77 9.89 3.14
CA GLU A 40 -6.16 8.77 2.29
C GLU A 40 -5.85 7.44 2.96
N LEU A 41 -6.73 6.45 2.79
CA LEU A 41 -6.48 5.09 3.23
C LEU A 41 -5.51 4.42 2.26
N ALA A 42 -4.25 4.31 2.67
CA ALA A 42 -3.18 3.74 1.88
C ALA A 42 -2.90 2.29 2.27
N THR A 43 -2.47 1.50 1.29
CA THR A 43 -1.98 0.15 1.54
C THR A 43 -0.46 0.17 1.51
N VAL A 44 0.18 -0.42 2.52
CA VAL A 44 1.63 -0.39 2.69
C VAL A 44 2.19 -1.76 3.06
N HIS A 45 3.40 -2.06 2.59
CA HIS A 45 4.15 -3.20 3.11
C HIS A 45 4.43 -2.98 4.59
N TYR A 46 4.45 -4.06 5.37
CA TYR A 46 4.75 -4.00 6.80
C TYR A 46 6.12 -3.37 7.09
N GLU A 47 7.14 -3.71 6.30
CA GLU A 47 8.48 -3.13 6.42
C GLU A 47 8.51 -1.62 6.14
N CYS A 48 7.72 -1.17 5.17
CA CYS A 48 7.60 0.25 4.85
C CYS A 48 6.93 1.01 5.99
N ASP A 49 5.85 0.46 6.60
CA ASP A 49 5.22 1.05 7.80
C ASP A 49 6.22 1.14 8.96
N LYS A 50 6.99 0.08 9.21
CA LYS A 50 8.00 0.07 10.28
C LYS A 50 9.09 1.13 10.08
N LYS A 51 9.63 1.25 8.86
CA LYS A 51 10.62 2.29 8.51
C LYS A 51 10.05 3.69 8.69
N LEU A 52 8.82 3.91 8.24
CA LEU A 52 8.14 5.19 8.38
C LEU A 52 7.92 5.56 9.86
N ASN A 53 7.40 4.66 10.68
CA ASN A 53 7.19 4.91 12.11
C ASN A 53 8.51 5.21 12.84
N ASN A 54 9.60 4.54 12.48
CA ASN A 54 10.92 4.85 13.04
C ASN A 54 11.41 6.25 12.65
N LEU A 55 11.23 6.64 11.38
CA LEU A 55 11.55 8.00 10.91
C LEU A 55 10.72 9.06 11.64
N GLU A 56 9.41 8.83 11.79
CA GLU A 56 8.51 9.73 12.52
C GLU A 56 8.94 9.92 13.98
N LYS A 57 9.39 8.85 14.65
CA LYS A 57 9.94 8.93 16.02
C LYS A 57 11.24 9.71 16.08
N SER A 58 12.17 9.44 15.18
CA SER A 58 13.45 10.16 15.11
C SER A 58 13.27 11.67 14.86
N ILE A 59 12.26 12.06 14.07
CA ILE A 59 11.94 13.49 13.83
C ILE A 59 11.31 14.13 15.06
N LYS A 60 10.48 13.38 15.82
CA LYS A 60 9.83 13.87 17.04
C LYS A 60 10.76 13.90 18.25
N GLY A 61 11.98 13.37 18.14
CA GLY A 61 12.95 13.33 19.24
C GLY A 61 12.57 12.34 20.35
N GLU A 62 11.76 11.32 20.01
CA GLU A 62 11.43 10.18 20.88
C GLU A 62 12.49 9.07 20.82
#